data_AF-A0A6H5JGT6-F1
#
_entry.id   AF-A0A6H5JGT6-F1
#
_cell.length_a   1.000
_cell.length_b   1.000
_cell.length_c   1.000
_cell.angle_alpha   90.00
_cell.angle_beta   90.00
_cell.angle_gamma   90.00
#
_symmetry.space_group_name_H-M   'P 1'
#
loop_
_entity.id
_entity.type
_entity.pdbx_description
1 polymer ?
#
loop_
_entity_poly.entity_id
_entity_poly.type
_entity_poly.pdbx_seq_one_letter_code
_entity_poly.pdbx_strand_id
1 'polypeptide(L)'
;MARDDVFVNELWQKKPFFCDASLPSLAGQYTLDDVQQAVDSDFVEAGRGTFSQGSTGWRMAPVSTPRGKSFEDAKLRFDDVKNALKEKSGTVVVNSAGAYIRPLAGICLDVMEALDIPVCLNLYITAAGQKTSAPPHTDKQDVFVMQTQGRKRWRVFPPPPPQAKPKADPMARGKGADVLSLDEMIGDGKPGALVDIVLEPGQFLYVPAGFPHTTDTVTGMSEDDTDPSVHLTVGVDTHIWGLNYATLRSYSLSRSGKQDGVKPPLEKSLGEPEYWRLFTALPLGFLGERVTSGLTRWSQMKKAQLDEMISTATRLERDLQPGRWDEAVADEEASFVLGSEKLQEVAQKLMDHHAKMTNIFKEMYGDVRYGLTDVPKDSCFLRSRPYLDLVERTMSQLVEWGSVRPSPAVAVDGAAAGGGQAAAAASRTPSSGFGGAAAASPKKGGGAKKKKSKKK
;
A
#
# COMPACT_ATOMS: atom_id res chain seq x y z
N MET A 1 12.37 12.47 -11.20
CA MET A 1 12.40 11.21 -10.42
C MET A 1 12.08 10.01 -11.29
N ALA A 2 10.89 9.91 -11.88
CA ALA A 2 10.51 8.77 -12.73
C ALA A 2 11.50 8.49 -13.89
N ARG A 3 12.09 9.55 -14.46
CA ARG A 3 13.10 9.49 -15.53
C ARG A 3 14.55 9.61 -15.03
N ASP A 4 14.76 9.64 -13.72
CA ASP A 4 16.09 9.79 -13.13
C ASP A 4 16.71 8.42 -12.85
N ASP A 5 17.84 8.12 -13.50
CA ASP A 5 18.48 6.80 -13.42
C ASP A 5 18.92 6.43 -12.01
N VAL A 6 19.38 7.40 -11.22
CA VAL A 6 19.79 7.17 -9.83
C VAL A 6 18.58 6.81 -8.99
N PHE A 7 17.48 7.56 -9.13
CA PHE A 7 16.25 7.26 -8.41
C PHE A 7 15.73 5.86 -8.73
N VAL A 8 15.58 5.53 -10.02
CA VAL A 8 15.02 4.24 -10.44
C VAL A 8 15.90 3.06 -10.04
N ASN A 9 17.24 3.18 -10.16
CA ASN A 9 18.13 2.04 -9.97
C ASN A 9 18.70 1.91 -8.56
N GLU A 10 18.86 3.01 -7.84
CA GLU A 10 19.56 3.02 -6.55
C GLU A 10 18.65 3.33 -5.36
N LEU A 11 17.54 4.06 -5.57
CA LEU A 11 16.70 4.57 -4.49
C LEU A 11 15.34 3.87 -4.41
N TRP A 12 14.64 3.69 -5.54
CA TRP A 12 13.33 3.04 -5.59
C TRP A 12 13.36 1.66 -4.91
N GLN A 13 12.48 1.46 -3.93
CA GLN A 13 12.36 0.26 -3.09
C GLN A 13 13.64 -0.12 -2.31
N LYS A 14 14.60 0.80 -2.18
CA LYS A 14 15.93 0.51 -1.59
C LYS A 14 16.34 1.50 -0.51
N LYS A 15 16.11 2.80 -0.70
CA LYS A 15 16.56 3.85 0.22
C LYS A 15 15.57 5.01 0.25
N PRO A 16 15.35 5.65 1.41
CA PRO A 16 14.62 6.91 1.47
C PRO A 16 15.41 8.01 0.74
N PHE A 17 14.68 8.97 0.18
CA PHE A 17 15.26 10.08 -0.55
C PHE A 17 14.55 11.38 -0.22
N PHE A 18 15.31 12.36 0.24
CA PHE A 18 14.83 13.71 0.50
C PHE A 18 15.24 14.64 -0.65
N CYS A 19 14.27 15.36 -1.21
CA CYS A 19 14.53 16.43 -2.16
C CYS A 19 14.46 17.78 -1.46
N ASP A 20 15.62 18.41 -1.27
CA ASP A 20 15.73 19.74 -0.66
C ASP A 20 15.22 20.86 -1.57
N ALA A 21 15.20 20.62 -2.90
CA ALA A 21 14.66 21.58 -3.86
C ALA A 21 13.15 21.79 -3.61
N SER A 22 12.79 22.98 -3.15
CA SER A 22 11.40 23.39 -3.00
C SER A 22 10.75 23.56 -4.37
N LEU A 23 9.60 22.93 -4.56
CA LEU A 23 8.72 23.12 -5.70
C LEU A 23 7.71 24.22 -5.34
N PRO A 24 7.82 25.44 -5.90
CA PRO A 24 6.92 26.55 -5.54
C PRO A 24 5.44 26.24 -5.79
N SER A 25 5.15 25.39 -6.78
CA SER A 25 3.79 24.94 -7.10
C SER A 25 3.22 23.94 -6.07
N LEU A 26 4.03 23.40 -5.17
CA LEU A 26 3.58 22.50 -4.12
C LEU A 26 3.40 23.24 -2.78
N ALA A 27 4.19 24.28 -2.53
CA ALA A 27 4.03 25.13 -1.35
C ALA A 27 2.66 25.82 -1.39
N GLY A 28 1.85 25.62 -0.35
CA GLY A 28 0.48 26.15 -0.28
C GLY A 28 -0.53 25.47 -1.21
N GLN A 29 -0.17 24.38 -1.90
CA GLN A 29 -1.05 23.72 -2.88
C GLN A 29 -2.33 23.13 -2.26
N TYR A 30 -2.27 22.76 -0.98
CA TYR A 30 -3.43 22.37 -0.20
C TYR A 30 -3.16 22.67 1.28
N THR A 31 -3.99 23.50 1.88
CA THR A 31 -3.81 24.08 3.21
C THR A 31 -4.96 23.72 4.14
N LEU A 32 -4.89 24.15 5.39
CA LEU A 32 -5.99 24.01 6.33
C LEU A 32 -7.25 24.78 5.90
N ASP A 33 -7.11 25.87 5.16
CA ASP A 33 -8.26 26.63 4.62
C ASP A 33 -8.98 25.83 3.54
N ASP A 34 -8.23 25.11 2.69
CA ASP A 34 -8.80 24.19 1.70
C ASP A 34 -9.51 23.01 2.37
N VAL A 35 -9.02 22.55 3.52
CA VAL A 35 -9.72 21.55 4.35
C VAL A 35 -11.06 22.09 4.83
N GLN A 36 -11.09 23.33 5.35
CA GLN A 36 -12.34 23.95 5.76
C GLN A 36 -13.32 24.01 4.59
N GLN A 37 -12.87 24.49 3.42
CA GLN A 37 -13.71 24.57 2.24
C GLN A 37 -14.25 23.19 1.82
N ALA A 38 -13.40 22.15 1.82
CA ALA A 38 -13.81 20.80 1.45
C ALA A 38 -14.86 20.22 2.41
N VAL A 39 -14.68 20.44 3.72
CA VAL A 39 -15.62 19.97 4.76
C VAL A 39 -16.94 20.74 4.72
N ASP A 40 -16.90 22.05 4.45
CA ASP A 40 -18.11 22.87 4.35
C ASP A 40 -18.91 22.56 3.07
N SER A 41 -18.21 22.17 1.99
CA SER A 41 -18.82 21.97 0.68
C SER A 41 -19.36 20.55 0.44
N ASP A 42 -18.79 19.51 1.07
CA ASP A 42 -19.06 18.12 0.70
C ASP A 42 -18.94 17.15 1.91
N PHE A 43 -19.20 15.86 1.70
CA PHE A 43 -19.10 14.83 2.74
C PHE A 43 -17.68 14.27 2.85
N VAL A 44 -16.86 14.87 3.72
CA VAL A 44 -15.49 14.40 3.99
C VAL A 44 -15.46 13.46 5.19
N GLU A 45 -14.88 12.27 5.02
CA GLU A 45 -14.60 11.36 6.11
C GLU A 45 -13.17 11.51 6.61
N ALA A 46 -13.02 11.74 7.92
CA ALA A 46 -11.71 11.88 8.54
C ALA A 46 -11.58 11.00 9.79
N GLY A 47 -10.40 10.41 9.95
CA GLY A 47 -9.97 9.75 11.17
C GLY A 47 -8.94 10.59 11.90
N ARG A 48 -8.65 10.21 13.15
CA ARG A 48 -7.54 10.76 13.94
C ARG A 48 -6.68 9.62 14.43
N GLY A 49 -5.37 9.86 14.44
CA GLY A 49 -4.42 8.92 15.02
C GLY A 49 -4.65 8.78 16.51
N THR A 50 -4.53 7.58 17.05
CA THR A 50 -4.56 7.30 18.48
C THR A 50 -3.50 6.24 18.77
N PHE A 51 -2.80 6.40 19.88
CA PHE A 51 -1.83 5.44 20.36
C PHE A 51 -1.62 5.64 21.86
N SER A 52 -1.28 4.55 22.53
CA SER A 52 -0.82 4.58 23.90
C SER A 52 0.62 4.07 23.91
N GLN A 53 1.55 4.94 24.34
CA GLN A 53 2.98 4.67 24.34
C GLN A 53 3.27 3.30 24.96
N GLY A 54 4.04 2.48 24.25
CA GLY A 54 4.50 1.16 24.71
C GLY A 54 3.44 0.07 24.85
N SER A 55 2.15 0.35 24.59
CA SER A 55 1.07 -0.63 24.79
C SER A 55 0.29 -0.97 23.52
N THR A 56 0.28 -0.07 22.54
CA THR A 56 -0.43 -0.26 21.27
C THR A 56 0.30 0.45 20.14
N GLY A 57 0.24 -0.12 18.93
CA GLY A 57 0.63 0.58 17.72
C GLY A 57 -0.37 1.68 17.36
N TRP A 58 -0.10 2.36 16.25
CA TRP A 58 -0.98 3.38 15.71
C TRP A 58 -2.35 2.80 15.35
N ARG A 59 -3.41 3.50 15.76
CA ARG A 59 -4.81 3.14 15.53
C ARG A 59 -5.59 4.36 15.07
N MET A 60 -6.61 4.15 14.25
CA MET A 60 -7.52 5.20 13.84
C MET A 60 -8.76 5.24 14.73
N ALA A 61 -9.17 6.44 15.12
CA ALA A 61 -10.47 6.72 15.70
C ALA A 61 -11.21 7.73 14.80
N PRO A 62 -12.55 7.78 14.82
CA PRO A 62 -13.27 8.83 14.09
C PRO A 62 -12.95 10.22 14.68
N VAL A 63 -12.94 11.24 13.80
CA VAL A 63 -12.81 12.66 14.21
C VAL A 63 -14.09 13.16 14.87
N SER A 64 -15.25 12.76 14.34
CA SER A 64 -16.57 13.15 14.86
C SER A 64 -17.51 11.96 14.95
N THR A 65 -18.56 12.10 15.74
CA THR A 65 -19.72 11.20 15.72
C THR A 65 -20.89 11.90 15.06
N PRO A 66 -21.73 11.19 14.28
CA PRO A 66 -22.94 11.78 13.72
C PRO A 66 -23.81 12.43 14.79
N ARG A 67 -24.27 13.66 14.52
CA ARG A 67 -25.11 14.44 15.45
C ARG A 67 -26.60 14.16 15.31
N GLY A 68 -26.97 13.35 14.33
CA GLY A 68 -28.35 13.09 13.95
C GLY A 68 -28.45 11.89 13.00
N LYS A 69 -29.54 11.85 12.21
CA LYS A 69 -29.86 10.71 11.33
C LYS A 69 -29.80 11.07 9.84
N SER A 70 -29.58 12.33 9.49
CA SER A 70 -29.42 12.79 8.11
C SER A 70 -27.95 12.80 7.68
N PHE A 71 -27.69 12.87 6.37
CA PHE A 71 -26.33 13.09 5.86
C PHE A 71 -25.74 14.40 6.39
N GLU A 72 -26.52 15.48 6.37
CA GLU A 72 -26.08 16.79 6.89
C GLU A 72 -25.70 16.77 8.38
N ASP A 73 -26.43 16.01 9.22
CA ASP A 73 -26.05 15.87 10.62
C ASP A 73 -24.80 15.01 10.83
N ALA A 74 -24.55 14.08 9.90
CA ALA A 74 -23.42 13.16 9.92
C ALA A 74 -22.14 13.77 9.32
N LYS A 75 -22.26 14.80 8.47
CA LYS A 75 -21.11 15.49 7.86
C LYS A 75 -20.14 15.98 8.92
N LEU A 76 -18.86 15.77 8.63
CA LEU A 76 -17.78 16.40 9.35
C LEU A 76 -17.95 17.92 9.31
N ARG A 77 -17.59 18.62 10.40
CA ARG A 77 -17.52 20.08 10.43
C ARG A 77 -16.10 20.51 10.71
N PHE A 78 -15.71 21.69 10.25
CA PHE A 78 -14.36 22.18 10.49
C PHE A 78 -14.02 22.34 11.98
N ASP A 79 -15.01 22.65 12.82
CA ASP A 79 -14.85 22.63 14.28
C ASP A 79 -14.47 21.24 14.83
N ASP A 80 -14.98 20.16 14.23
CA ASP A 80 -14.59 18.79 14.63
C ASP A 80 -13.11 18.55 14.33
N VAL A 81 -12.62 19.02 13.17
CA VAL A 81 -11.20 18.95 12.80
C VAL A 81 -10.36 19.73 13.82
N LYS A 82 -10.70 20.99 14.09
CA LYS A 82 -9.99 21.82 15.08
C LYS A 82 -9.97 21.19 16.48
N ASN A 83 -11.06 20.56 16.90
CA ASN A 83 -11.12 19.89 18.19
C ASN A 83 -10.24 18.63 18.22
N ALA A 84 -10.25 17.83 17.16
CA ALA A 84 -9.37 16.65 17.07
C ALA A 84 -7.87 17.03 17.03
N LEU A 85 -7.51 18.18 16.48
CA LEU A 85 -6.13 18.69 16.50
C LEU A 85 -5.65 19.09 17.91
N LYS A 86 -6.57 19.33 18.86
CA LYS A 86 -6.24 19.59 20.27
C LYS A 86 -6.08 18.32 21.11
N GLU A 87 -6.43 17.16 20.56
CA GLU A 87 -6.27 15.87 21.21
C GLU A 87 -4.80 15.47 21.31
N LYS A 88 -4.51 14.44 22.12
CA LYS A 88 -3.13 14.00 22.42
C LYS A 88 -2.25 13.67 21.21
N SER A 89 -2.83 13.13 20.13
CA SER A 89 -2.09 12.84 18.89
C SER A 89 -1.97 14.06 17.96
N GLY A 90 -2.84 15.05 18.18
CA GLY A 90 -2.97 16.28 17.40
C GLY A 90 -3.03 16.08 15.89
N THR A 91 -3.45 14.90 15.40
CA THR A 91 -3.35 14.53 13.97
C THR A 91 -4.67 14.00 13.42
N VAL A 92 -5.15 14.66 12.38
CA VAL A 92 -6.30 14.28 11.55
C VAL A 92 -5.79 13.71 10.23
N VAL A 93 -6.42 12.64 9.76
CA VAL A 93 -6.09 11.93 8.52
C VAL A 93 -7.34 11.78 7.68
N VAL A 94 -7.26 12.18 6.43
CA VAL A 94 -8.29 11.95 5.40
C VAL A 94 -7.73 10.91 4.45
N ASN A 95 -8.19 9.66 4.60
CA ASN A 95 -7.72 8.54 3.78
C ASN A 95 -8.35 8.60 2.39
N SER A 96 -7.58 8.22 1.38
CA SER A 96 -8.01 8.21 -0.02
C SER A 96 -8.61 9.55 -0.46
N ALA A 97 -8.09 10.66 0.06
CA ALA A 97 -8.57 12.02 -0.16
C ALA A 97 -8.67 12.34 -1.66
N GLY A 98 -7.72 11.87 -2.48
CA GLY A 98 -7.77 12.04 -3.93
C GLY A 98 -8.98 11.39 -4.61
N ALA A 99 -9.62 10.39 -3.99
CA ALA A 99 -10.78 9.69 -4.55
C ALA A 99 -12.10 10.46 -4.39
N TYR A 100 -12.10 11.63 -3.72
CA TYR A 100 -13.33 12.42 -3.57
C TYR A 100 -13.12 13.93 -3.43
N ILE A 101 -11.93 14.39 -3.04
CA ILE A 101 -11.57 15.82 -2.97
C ILE A 101 -10.98 16.25 -4.32
N ARG A 102 -11.66 17.16 -5.03
CA ARG A 102 -11.37 17.48 -6.45
C ARG A 102 -9.96 18.06 -6.69
N PRO A 103 -9.43 18.99 -5.86
CA PRO A 103 -8.04 19.44 -6.01
C PRO A 103 -7.03 18.29 -5.91
N LEU A 104 -7.24 17.37 -4.97
CA LEU A 104 -6.33 16.26 -4.70
C LEU A 104 -6.42 15.15 -5.77
N ALA A 105 -7.58 14.97 -6.40
CA ALA A 105 -7.71 14.08 -7.56
C ALA A 105 -6.83 14.54 -8.74
N GLY A 106 -6.65 15.85 -8.93
CA GLY A 106 -5.75 16.41 -9.94
C GLY A 106 -4.30 15.99 -9.70
N ILE A 107 -3.84 16.11 -8.44
CA ILE A 107 -2.49 15.66 -8.06
C ILE A 107 -2.31 14.17 -8.32
N CYS A 108 -3.31 13.33 -8.03
CA CYS A 108 -3.25 11.91 -8.37
C CYS A 108 -3.09 11.67 -9.88
N LEU A 109 -3.81 12.42 -10.72
CA LEU A 109 -3.69 12.31 -12.19
C LEU A 109 -2.28 12.69 -12.65
N ASP A 110 -1.73 13.80 -12.16
CA ASP A 110 -0.39 14.26 -12.53
C ASP A 110 0.69 13.24 -12.14
N VAL A 111 0.57 12.65 -10.94
CA VAL A 111 1.50 11.59 -10.51
C VAL A 111 1.32 10.32 -11.34
N MET A 112 0.07 9.93 -11.64
CA MET A 112 -0.20 8.76 -12.49
C MET A 112 0.24 8.95 -13.93
N GLU A 113 0.26 10.17 -14.45
CA GLU A 113 0.85 10.47 -15.75
C GLU A 113 2.36 10.24 -15.73
N ALA A 114 3.04 10.63 -14.65
CA ALA A 114 4.49 10.45 -14.50
C ALA A 114 4.91 9.01 -14.20
N LEU A 115 4.13 8.28 -13.40
CA LEU A 115 4.49 6.93 -12.93
C LEU A 115 3.85 5.82 -13.75
N ASP A 116 2.69 6.07 -14.34
CA ASP A 116 1.83 5.06 -14.97
C ASP A 116 1.59 3.83 -14.06
N ILE A 117 1.44 4.06 -12.75
CA ILE A 117 1.10 3.04 -11.74
C ILE A 117 -0.08 3.58 -10.91
N PRO A 118 -1.03 2.75 -10.47
CA PRO A 118 -2.08 3.18 -9.56
C PRO A 118 -1.51 3.78 -8.27
N VAL A 119 -2.06 4.91 -7.85
CA VAL A 119 -1.67 5.60 -6.62
C VAL A 119 -2.87 5.83 -5.72
N CYS A 120 -2.62 6.10 -4.45
CA CYS A 120 -3.62 6.56 -3.49
C CYS A 120 -3.06 7.75 -2.70
N LEU A 121 -3.83 8.81 -2.56
CA LEU A 121 -3.41 10.02 -1.85
C LEU A 121 -4.14 10.15 -0.52
N ASN A 122 -3.39 10.21 0.57
CA ASN A 122 -3.87 10.53 1.91
C ASN A 122 -3.48 11.95 2.29
N LEU A 123 -4.32 12.63 3.06
CA LEU A 123 -4.05 13.96 3.59
C LEU A 123 -3.88 13.88 5.11
N TYR A 124 -2.84 14.54 5.62
CA TYR A 124 -2.51 14.57 7.04
C TYR A 124 -2.43 16.01 7.53
N ILE A 125 -3.10 16.29 8.63
CA ILE A 125 -3.12 17.60 9.28
C ILE A 125 -2.68 17.37 10.72
N THR A 126 -1.62 18.04 11.16
CA THR A 126 -1.10 17.92 12.52
C THR A 126 -0.93 19.29 13.15
N ALA A 127 -1.40 19.47 14.38
CA ALA A 127 -1.20 20.69 15.15
C ALA A 127 0.29 21.05 15.30
N ALA A 128 0.60 22.32 15.55
CA ALA A 128 1.95 22.73 15.92
C ALA A 128 2.39 22.09 17.25
N GLY A 129 3.70 21.89 17.43
CA GLY A 129 4.31 21.44 18.70
C GLY A 129 3.97 20.03 19.18
N GLN A 130 3.51 19.15 18.28
CA GLN A 130 3.23 17.76 18.60
C GLN A 130 4.54 16.98 18.70
N LYS A 131 4.90 16.57 19.93
CA LYS A 131 6.08 15.74 20.21
C LYS A 131 6.06 14.37 19.51
N THR A 132 4.87 13.87 19.16
CA THR A 132 4.68 12.67 18.35
C THR A 132 3.35 12.77 17.64
N SER A 133 3.38 12.87 16.32
CA SER A 133 2.19 12.93 15.46
C SER A 133 1.84 11.56 14.88
N ALA A 134 2.85 10.80 14.42
CA ALA A 134 2.75 9.37 14.15
C ALA A 134 3.85 8.61 14.91
N PRO A 135 3.50 7.61 15.75
CA PRO A 135 4.50 6.77 16.41
C PRO A 135 5.23 5.92 15.36
N PRO A 136 6.36 5.27 15.69
CA PRO A 136 7.06 4.40 14.77
C PRO A 136 6.16 3.36 14.12
N HIS A 137 6.15 3.32 12.79
CA HIS A 137 5.38 2.36 12.00
C HIS A 137 6.00 2.14 10.62
N THR A 138 5.55 1.10 9.93
CA THR A 138 5.86 0.87 8.51
C THR A 138 4.58 0.89 7.67
N ASP A 139 4.74 1.23 6.39
CA ASP A 139 3.67 1.24 5.40
C ASP A 139 3.87 0.18 4.33
N LYS A 140 2.74 -0.25 3.76
CA LYS A 140 2.69 -1.21 2.64
C LYS A 140 3.04 -0.57 1.30
N GLN A 141 2.99 0.74 1.25
CA GLN A 141 3.11 1.52 0.03
C GLN A 141 4.51 2.13 0.02
N ASP A 142 5.09 2.22 -1.17
CA ASP A 142 6.13 3.19 -1.44
C ASP A 142 5.48 4.58 -1.42
N VAL A 143 5.95 5.52 -0.60
CA VAL A 143 5.26 6.81 -0.43
C VAL A 143 6.11 8.01 -0.83
N PHE A 144 5.47 8.96 -1.51
CA PHE A 144 5.95 10.33 -1.68
C PHE A 144 5.17 11.24 -0.73
N VAL A 145 5.87 11.79 0.26
CA VAL A 145 5.35 12.77 1.21
C VAL A 145 5.64 14.16 0.67
N MET A 146 4.60 14.96 0.48
CA MET A 146 4.67 16.31 -0.08
C MET A 146 4.19 17.32 0.97
N GLN A 147 5.08 18.17 1.47
CA GLN A 147 4.76 19.14 2.51
C GLN A 147 4.14 20.40 1.87
N THR A 148 2.93 20.77 2.28
CA THR A 148 2.18 21.86 1.65
C THR A 148 2.00 23.07 2.55
N GLN A 149 1.89 22.90 3.87
CA GLN A 149 1.76 23.99 4.84
C GLN A 149 2.48 23.63 6.14
N GLY A 150 3.11 24.60 6.80
CA GLY A 150 3.82 24.38 8.06
C GLY A 150 4.98 23.38 7.90
N ARG A 151 5.49 22.90 9.04
CA ARG A 151 6.70 22.06 9.09
C ARG A 151 6.49 20.76 9.85
N LYS A 152 7.13 19.69 9.39
CA LYS A 152 7.09 18.39 10.07
C LYS A 152 8.46 17.73 10.03
N ARG A 153 8.92 17.29 11.19
CA ARG A 153 10.15 16.50 11.31
C ARG A 153 9.84 15.05 10.96
N TRP A 154 10.66 14.49 10.08
CA TRP A 154 10.59 13.11 9.62
C TRP A 154 11.86 12.38 9.99
N ARG A 155 11.69 11.22 10.62
CA ARG A 155 12.78 10.28 10.89
C ARG A 155 12.46 8.95 10.25
N VAL A 156 13.34 8.47 9.37
CA VAL A 156 13.22 7.19 8.65
C VAL A 156 14.39 6.30 9.01
N PHE A 157 14.11 5.03 9.32
CA PHE A 157 15.09 4.05 9.77
C PHE A 157 15.17 2.89 8.78
N PRO A 158 16.25 2.07 8.82
CA PRO A 158 16.29 0.83 8.06
C PRO A 158 15.22 -0.15 8.55
N PRO A 159 14.63 -0.97 7.66
CA PRO A 159 13.74 -2.03 8.07
C PRO A 159 14.49 -3.04 8.95
N PRO A 160 13.89 -3.52 10.06
CA PRO A 160 14.42 -4.68 10.76
C PRO A 160 14.27 -5.92 9.87
N PRO A 161 15.13 -6.95 10.03
CA PRO A 161 14.98 -8.20 9.30
C PRO A 161 13.57 -8.79 9.50
N PRO A 162 12.88 -9.25 8.44
CA PRO A 162 11.52 -9.80 8.54
C PRO A 162 11.36 -10.87 9.63
N GLN A 163 12.41 -11.68 9.84
CA GLN A 163 12.43 -12.81 10.79
C GLN A 163 12.54 -12.35 12.24
N ALA A 164 12.86 -11.07 12.50
CA ALA A 164 12.89 -10.51 13.85
C ALA A 164 11.50 -10.56 14.51
N LYS A 165 10.42 -10.55 13.72
CA LYS A 165 9.05 -10.69 14.22
C LYS A 165 8.19 -11.49 13.24
N PRO A 166 8.33 -12.81 13.18
CA PRO A 166 7.81 -13.67 12.11
C PRO A 166 6.28 -13.87 12.12
N LYS A 167 5.56 -13.16 13.00
CA LYS A 167 4.09 -13.13 13.08
C LYS A 167 3.52 -11.76 12.71
N ALA A 168 4.40 -10.80 12.38
CA ALA A 168 4.02 -9.46 11.99
C ALA A 168 4.38 -9.24 10.53
N ASP A 169 3.52 -8.54 9.81
CA ASP A 169 3.78 -8.10 8.44
C ASP A 169 4.89 -7.03 8.47
N PRO A 170 6.07 -7.27 7.86
CA PRO A 170 7.17 -6.30 7.82
C PRO A 170 6.77 -4.95 7.21
N MET A 171 5.79 -4.96 6.31
CA MET A 171 5.25 -3.78 5.64
C MET A 171 4.03 -3.17 6.37
N ALA A 172 3.67 -3.64 7.57
CA ALA A 172 2.60 -3.04 8.38
C ALA A 172 2.89 -3.09 9.89
N ARG A 173 4.16 -2.90 10.27
CA ARG A 173 4.63 -2.83 11.66
C ARG A 173 4.13 -1.57 12.36
N GLY A 174 4.02 -1.65 13.69
CA GLY A 174 3.66 -0.51 14.54
C GLY A 174 2.18 -0.09 14.43
N LYS A 175 1.30 -0.98 13.96
CA LYS A 175 -0.14 -0.73 13.79
C LYS A 175 -0.99 -1.67 14.65
N GLY A 176 -2.12 -1.16 15.14
CA GLY A 176 -3.11 -1.98 15.86
C GLY A 176 -2.58 -2.58 17.17
N ALA A 177 -2.37 -3.89 17.20
CA ALA A 177 -1.79 -4.60 18.35
C ALA A 177 -0.27 -4.77 18.23
N ASP A 178 0.31 -4.54 17.05
CA ASP A 178 1.75 -4.57 16.86
C ASP A 178 2.36 -3.24 17.31
N VAL A 179 3.37 -3.31 18.16
CA VAL A 179 4.19 -2.17 18.56
C VAL A 179 5.54 -2.31 17.87
N LEU A 180 6.02 -1.20 17.31
CA LEU A 180 7.38 -1.03 16.85
C LEU A 180 8.02 0.00 17.78
N SER A 181 8.94 -0.43 18.64
CA SER A 181 9.56 0.48 19.60
C SER A 181 10.72 1.26 18.97
N LEU A 182 11.11 2.37 19.61
CA LEU A 182 12.35 3.06 19.25
C LEU A 182 13.57 2.16 19.48
N ASP A 183 13.59 1.35 20.53
CA ASP A 183 14.69 0.43 20.83
C ASP A 183 14.92 -0.60 19.69
N GLU A 184 13.86 -1.05 19.01
CA GLU A 184 13.98 -1.90 17.83
C GLU A 184 14.73 -1.22 16.66
N MET A 185 14.75 0.12 16.62
CA MET A 185 15.29 0.93 15.51
C MET A 185 16.60 1.65 15.84
N ILE A 186 16.77 2.14 17.08
CA ILE A 186 17.90 2.97 17.52
C ILE A 186 18.61 2.44 18.77
N GLY A 187 18.35 1.19 19.18
CA GLY A 187 19.09 0.54 20.27
C GLY A 187 20.57 0.29 19.95
N ASP A 188 21.32 -0.16 20.95
CA ASP A 188 22.77 -0.39 20.84
C ASP A 188 23.13 -1.25 19.61
N GLY A 189 24.06 -0.74 18.79
CA GLY A 189 24.53 -1.41 17.57
C GLY A 189 23.63 -1.23 16.33
N LYS A 190 22.58 -0.40 16.39
CA LYS A 190 21.75 -0.06 15.23
C LYS A 190 22.28 1.17 14.48
N PRO A 191 22.09 1.27 13.15
CA PRO A 191 22.67 2.34 12.32
C PRO A 191 22.06 3.73 12.52
N GLY A 192 21.04 3.89 13.39
CA GLY A 192 20.33 5.16 13.56
C GLY A 192 19.37 5.48 12.42
N ALA A 193 18.87 6.72 12.37
CA ALA A 193 18.01 7.18 11.29
C ALA A 193 18.80 7.36 9.99
N LEU A 194 18.28 6.85 8.87
CA LEU A 194 18.81 7.10 7.52
C LEU A 194 18.51 8.53 7.06
N VAL A 195 17.38 9.07 7.52
CA VAL A 195 16.92 10.43 7.25
C VAL A 195 16.39 10.99 8.56
N ASP A 196 16.84 12.19 8.92
CA ASP A 196 16.30 13.00 10.01
C ASP A 196 16.27 14.47 9.56
N ILE A 197 15.10 14.90 9.08
CA ILE A 197 14.93 16.20 8.41
C ILE A 197 13.67 16.89 8.91
N VAL A 198 13.57 18.20 8.68
CA VAL A 198 12.33 18.96 8.79
C VAL A 198 11.89 19.29 7.37
N LEU A 199 10.73 18.77 6.94
CA LEU A 199 10.14 19.15 5.67
C LEU A 199 9.48 20.52 5.80
N GLU A 200 9.79 21.39 4.86
CA GLU A 200 9.16 22.70 4.65
C GLU A 200 8.22 22.70 3.44
N PRO A 201 7.28 23.66 3.35
CA PRO A 201 6.38 23.75 2.21
C PRO A 201 7.12 23.73 0.85
N GLY A 202 6.64 22.89 -0.06
CA GLY A 202 7.22 22.68 -1.38
C GLY A 202 8.28 21.58 -1.45
N GLN A 203 8.75 21.06 -0.31
CA GLN A 203 9.68 19.93 -0.28
C GLN A 203 8.96 18.59 -0.21
N PHE A 204 9.66 17.53 -0.59
CA PHE A 204 9.12 16.17 -0.52
C PHE A 204 10.15 15.11 -0.10
N LEU A 205 9.63 14.03 0.47
CA LEU A 205 10.38 12.87 0.96
C LEU A 205 9.80 11.59 0.34
N TYR A 206 10.66 10.77 -0.25
CA TYR A 206 10.34 9.40 -0.63
C TYR A 206 10.71 8.44 0.50
N VAL A 207 9.77 7.58 0.89
CA VAL A 207 9.98 6.50 1.87
C VAL A 207 9.57 5.17 1.23
N PRO A 208 10.49 4.20 1.09
CA PRO A 208 10.13 2.90 0.54
C PRO A 208 9.20 2.10 1.45
N ALA A 209 8.41 1.20 0.85
CA ALA A 209 7.58 0.27 1.62
C ALA A 209 8.41 -0.52 2.64
N GLY A 210 7.88 -0.70 3.85
CA GLY A 210 8.57 -1.42 4.92
C GLY A 210 9.61 -0.62 5.71
N PHE A 211 9.95 0.62 5.33
CA PHE A 211 10.90 1.46 6.08
C PHE A 211 10.21 2.10 7.29
N PRO A 212 10.69 1.81 8.52
CA PRO A 212 10.11 2.41 9.71
C PRO A 212 10.29 3.92 9.72
N HIS A 213 9.24 4.64 10.12
CA HIS A 213 9.32 6.08 10.26
C HIS A 213 8.43 6.62 11.37
N THR A 214 8.78 7.80 11.87
CA THR A 214 8.03 8.53 12.90
C THR A 214 8.13 10.03 12.64
N THR A 215 7.13 10.77 13.11
CA THR A 215 7.00 12.19 12.82
C THR A 215 6.56 13.00 14.03
N ASP A 216 7.05 14.23 14.08
CA ASP A 216 6.68 15.26 15.07
C ASP A 216 6.59 16.63 14.38
N THR A 217 5.88 17.59 14.97
CA THR A 217 5.84 18.97 14.46
C THR A 217 6.76 19.86 15.29
N VAL A 218 7.56 20.65 14.58
CA VAL A 218 8.57 21.53 15.19
C VAL A 218 7.93 22.79 15.77
N THR A 219 8.58 23.35 16.79
CA THR A 219 8.26 24.68 17.35
C THR A 219 9.54 25.46 17.59
N GLY A 220 9.52 26.77 17.32
CA GLY A 220 10.61 27.68 17.69
C GLY A 220 11.82 27.69 16.75
N MET A 221 11.71 27.10 15.56
CA MET A 221 12.65 27.31 14.44
C MET A 221 12.37 28.61 13.68
N SER A 222 11.14 29.14 13.73
CA SER A 222 10.76 30.45 13.17
C SER A 222 9.63 31.11 13.97
N GLU A 223 9.41 32.42 13.78
CA GLU A 223 8.27 33.14 14.39
C GLU A 223 6.90 32.60 13.91
N ASP A 224 6.86 31.94 12.76
CA ASP A 224 5.67 31.35 12.13
C ASP A 224 5.42 29.88 12.52
N ASP A 225 6.20 29.28 13.43
CA ASP A 225 6.06 27.88 13.87
C ASP A 225 4.83 27.60 14.77
N THR A 226 3.81 28.45 14.67
CA THR A 226 2.50 28.23 15.30
C THR A 226 1.50 27.56 14.36
N ASP A 227 1.82 27.49 13.07
CA ASP A 227 0.97 26.90 12.06
C ASP A 227 0.92 25.36 12.14
N PRO A 228 -0.25 24.75 11.86
CA PRO A 228 -0.34 23.31 11.70
C PRO A 228 0.45 22.85 10.48
N SER A 229 0.99 21.64 10.56
CA SER A 229 1.57 20.96 9.40
C SER A 229 0.48 20.27 8.58
N VAL A 230 0.44 20.58 7.29
CA VAL A 230 -0.35 19.86 6.28
C VAL A 230 0.60 19.19 5.30
N HIS A 231 0.41 17.90 5.06
CA HIS A 231 1.10 17.20 3.98
C HIS A 231 0.18 16.20 3.28
N LEU A 232 0.53 15.93 2.03
CA LEU A 232 -0.09 14.94 1.18
C LEU A 232 0.85 13.75 1.05
N THR A 233 0.34 12.54 1.23
CA THR A 233 1.12 11.30 1.06
C THR A 233 0.54 10.54 -0.12
N VAL A 234 1.30 10.46 -1.20
CA VAL A 234 0.96 9.63 -2.37
C VAL A 234 1.62 8.28 -2.22
N GLY A 235 0.82 7.26 -1.95
CA GLY A 235 1.25 5.87 -1.95
C GLY A 235 1.21 5.27 -3.36
N VAL A 236 2.27 4.57 -3.74
CA VAL A 236 2.41 3.81 -4.98
C VAL A 236 2.29 2.33 -4.66
N ASP A 237 1.25 1.69 -5.20
CA ASP A 237 0.68 0.46 -4.65
C ASP A 237 1.06 -0.82 -5.41
N THR A 238 2.34 -0.96 -5.75
CA THR A 238 2.79 -2.10 -6.59
C THR A 238 2.48 -3.46 -5.96
N HIS A 239 2.92 -3.68 -4.72
CA HIS A 239 2.68 -4.92 -4.01
C HIS A 239 1.18 -5.15 -3.72
N ILE A 240 0.45 -4.10 -3.37
CA ILE A 240 -0.97 -4.19 -2.97
C ILE A 240 -1.82 -4.66 -4.16
N TRP A 241 -1.46 -4.23 -5.37
CA TRP A 241 -2.11 -4.64 -6.61
C TRP A 241 -1.49 -5.89 -7.25
N GLY A 242 -0.64 -6.62 -6.54
CA GLY A 242 -0.02 -7.85 -7.04
C GLY A 242 0.96 -7.62 -8.20
N LEU A 243 1.48 -6.41 -8.36
CA LEU A 243 2.44 -6.02 -9.39
C LEU A 243 3.88 -6.21 -8.91
N ASN A 244 4.18 -7.37 -8.34
CA ASN A 244 5.51 -7.73 -7.83
C ASN A 244 5.92 -9.16 -8.21
N TYR A 245 7.18 -9.50 -7.96
CA TYR A 245 7.72 -10.82 -8.29
C TYR A 245 7.15 -11.95 -7.42
N ALA A 246 6.71 -11.67 -6.20
CA ALA A 246 6.03 -12.63 -5.33
C ALA A 246 4.76 -13.17 -5.98
N THR A 247 3.93 -12.28 -6.55
CA THR A 247 2.72 -12.65 -7.28
C THR A 247 3.03 -13.38 -8.58
N LEU A 248 3.96 -12.85 -9.40
CA LEU A 248 4.38 -13.50 -10.65
C LEU A 248 4.85 -14.94 -10.39
N ARG A 249 5.73 -15.14 -9.41
CA ARG A 249 6.25 -16.44 -9.01
C ARG A 249 5.14 -17.37 -8.51
N SER A 250 4.35 -16.92 -7.54
CA SER A 250 3.33 -17.75 -6.87
C SER A 250 2.27 -18.24 -7.87
N TYR A 251 1.80 -17.35 -8.75
CA TYR A 251 0.84 -17.73 -9.78
C TYR A 251 1.46 -18.62 -10.84
N SER A 252 2.71 -18.40 -11.25
CA SER A 252 3.39 -19.31 -12.19
C SER A 252 3.47 -20.73 -11.65
N LEU A 253 3.91 -20.91 -10.39
CA LEU A 253 3.94 -22.23 -9.74
C LEU A 253 2.56 -22.87 -9.65
N SER A 254 1.54 -22.10 -9.22
CA SER A 254 0.16 -22.57 -9.09
C SER A 254 -0.42 -23.02 -10.45
N ARG A 255 -0.31 -22.17 -11.47
CA ARG A 255 -0.82 -22.41 -12.84
C ARG A 255 -0.08 -23.56 -13.53
N SER A 256 1.16 -23.81 -13.16
CA SER A 256 1.96 -24.95 -13.61
C SER A 256 1.71 -26.24 -12.83
N GLY A 257 0.88 -26.20 -11.78
CA GLY A 257 0.65 -27.35 -10.89
C GLY A 257 1.89 -27.75 -10.07
N LYS A 258 2.87 -26.85 -9.96
CA LYS A 258 4.15 -27.09 -9.28
C LYS A 258 3.99 -26.74 -7.79
N GLN A 259 4.73 -27.45 -6.95
CA GLN A 259 4.74 -27.16 -5.51
C GLN A 259 5.62 -25.95 -5.22
N ASP A 260 5.11 -25.05 -4.38
CA ASP A 260 5.91 -23.96 -3.83
C ASP A 260 6.75 -24.48 -2.67
N GLY A 261 8.09 -24.43 -2.83
CA GLY A 261 9.04 -24.79 -1.78
C GLY A 261 9.12 -23.73 -0.67
N VAL A 262 8.68 -22.50 -0.94
CA VAL A 262 8.67 -21.40 0.02
C VAL A 262 7.26 -21.30 0.62
N LYS A 263 7.11 -21.73 1.87
CA LYS A 263 5.80 -21.75 2.53
C LYS A 263 5.47 -20.38 3.15
N PRO A 264 4.20 -19.94 3.12
CA PRO A 264 3.77 -18.81 3.93
C PRO A 264 3.79 -19.16 5.43
N PRO A 265 3.97 -18.19 6.33
CA PRO A 265 4.27 -16.78 6.05
C PRO A 265 5.69 -16.57 5.52
N LEU A 266 5.84 -15.75 4.47
CA LEU A 266 7.12 -15.55 3.77
C LEU A 266 8.18 -14.92 4.68
N GLU A 267 7.76 -14.02 5.57
CA GLU A 267 8.58 -13.35 6.60
C GLU A 267 9.18 -14.32 7.61
N LYS A 268 8.65 -15.55 7.71
CA LYS A 268 9.21 -16.64 8.52
C LYS A 268 10.11 -17.56 7.70
N SER A 269 9.79 -17.75 6.43
CA SER A 269 10.42 -18.78 5.59
C SER A 269 11.60 -18.28 4.77
N LEU A 270 11.75 -16.97 4.61
CA LEU A 270 12.83 -16.36 3.83
C LEU A 270 13.76 -15.56 4.73
N GLY A 271 15.02 -15.44 4.31
CA GLY A 271 16.01 -14.51 4.85
C GLY A 271 15.83 -13.09 4.31
N GLU A 272 16.60 -12.16 4.85
CA GLU A 272 16.94 -10.90 4.17
C GLU A 272 18.27 -11.15 3.45
N PRO A 273 18.37 -11.00 2.11
CA PRO A 273 17.58 -10.11 1.24
C PRO A 273 16.40 -10.75 0.48
N GLU A 274 16.21 -12.06 0.55
CA GLU A 274 15.27 -12.81 -0.32
C GLU A 274 13.83 -12.32 -0.22
N TYR A 275 13.37 -12.00 0.99
CA TYR A 275 12.03 -11.45 1.21
C TYR A 275 11.82 -10.17 0.40
N TRP A 276 12.69 -9.17 0.55
CA TRP A 276 12.54 -7.88 -0.14
C TRP A 276 12.66 -8.02 -1.66
N ARG A 277 13.55 -8.90 -2.13
CA ARG A 277 13.69 -9.18 -3.57
C ARG A 277 12.41 -9.71 -4.18
N LEU A 278 11.65 -10.56 -3.49
CA LEU A 278 10.35 -11.04 -3.95
C LEU A 278 9.30 -9.93 -4.04
N PHE A 279 9.32 -8.96 -3.12
CA PHE A 279 8.37 -7.85 -3.14
C PHE A 279 8.77 -6.71 -4.07
N THR A 280 9.90 -6.82 -4.78
CA THR A 280 10.30 -5.87 -5.82
C THR A 280 9.18 -5.71 -6.86
N ALA A 281 8.89 -4.47 -7.23
CA ALA A 281 7.92 -4.12 -8.25
C ALA A 281 8.31 -4.70 -9.63
N LEU A 282 7.31 -5.08 -10.42
CA LEU A 282 7.52 -5.46 -11.82
C LEU A 282 7.94 -4.22 -12.65
N PRO A 283 8.67 -4.41 -13.77
CA PRO A 283 9.12 -3.33 -14.65
C PRO A 283 7.96 -2.76 -15.51
N LEU A 284 6.95 -2.23 -14.83
CA LEU A 284 5.72 -1.66 -15.39
C LEU A 284 5.66 -0.16 -15.07
N GLY A 285 4.92 0.59 -15.89
CA GLY A 285 4.91 2.05 -15.82
C GLY A 285 6.32 2.63 -15.99
N PHE A 286 6.69 3.61 -15.16
CA PHE A 286 8.01 4.26 -15.22
C PHE A 286 9.18 3.29 -15.03
N LEU A 287 8.97 2.18 -14.31
CA LEU A 287 10.01 1.15 -14.10
C LEU A 287 10.30 0.35 -15.39
N GLY A 288 9.38 0.37 -16.35
CA GLY A 288 9.52 -0.29 -17.64
C GLY A 288 10.27 0.54 -18.69
N GLU A 289 10.37 1.86 -18.53
CA GLU A 289 10.95 2.75 -19.54
C GLU A 289 12.35 2.32 -19.97
N ARG A 290 13.20 1.96 -18.99
CA ARG A 290 14.57 1.48 -19.25
C ARG A 290 14.62 0.20 -20.08
N VAL A 291 13.67 -0.72 -19.84
CA VAL A 291 13.60 -2.01 -20.54
C VAL A 291 13.22 -1.80 -22.00
N THR A 292 12.44 -0.75 -22.24
CA THR A 292 11.96 -0.37 -23.57
C THR A 292 12.82 0.70 -24.25
N SER A 293 13.92 1.13 -23.62
CA SER A 293 14.74 2.23 -24.11
C SER A 293 15.28 1.98 -25.50
N GLY A 294 15.14 2.96 -26.39
CA GLY A 294 15.54 2.87 -27.80
C GLY A 294 14.61 2.03 -28.69
N LEU A 295 13.57 1.40 -28.15
CA LEU A 295 12.57 0.67 -28.93
C LEU A 295 11.40 1.61 -29.31
N THR A 296 10.94 1.49 -30.55
CA THR A 296 9.85 2.33 -31.09
C THR A 296 8.59 1.54 -31.46
N ARG A 297 8.71 0.21 -31.63
CA ARG A 297 7.56 -0.65 -31.94
C ARG A 297 6.99 -1.25 -30.67
N TRP A 298 5.69 -1.07 -30.46
CA TRP A 298 4.97 -1.61 -29.29
C TRP A 298 5.19 -3.12 -29.10
N SER A 299 5.23 -3.91 -30.18
CA SER A 299 5.47 -5.35 -30.09
C SER A 299 6.88 -5.69 -29.58
N GLN A 300 7.89 -4.88 -29.90
CA GLN A 300 9.25 -5.05 -29.39
C GLN A 300 9.34 -4.64 -27.93
N MET A 301 8.71 -3.52 -27.56
CA MET A 301 8.66 -3.03 -26.17
C MET A 301 8.00 -4.07 -25.25
N LYS A 302 6.83 -4.56 -25.65
CA LYS A 302 6.10 -5.61 -24.92
C LYS A 302 6.94 -6.88 -24.77
N LYS A 303 7.62 -7.31 -25.83
CA LYS A 303 8.50 -8.48 -25.77
C LYS A 303 9.66 -8.25 -24.78
N ALA A 304 10.34 -7.11 -24.85
CA ALA A 304 11.44 -6.79 -23.95
C ALA A 304 11.01 -6.77 -22.47
N GLN A 305 9.84 -6.21 -22.17
CA GLN A 305 9.28 -6.23 -20.81
C GLN A 305 8.96 -7.65 -20.32
N LEU A 306 8.32 -8.48 -21.17
CA LEU A 306 8.08 -9.89 -20.85
C LEU A 306 9.39 -10.63 -20.59
N ASP A 307 10.40 -10.45 -21.45
CA ASP A 307 11.71 -11.09 -21.34
C ASP A 307 12.40 -10.69 -20.01
N GLU A 308 12.37 -9.41 -19.61
CA GLU A 308 12.92 -8.94 -18.33
C GLU A 308 12.17 -9.51 -17.10
N MET A 309 10.83 -9.55 -17.17
CA MET A 309 10.00 -10.14 -16.11
C MET A 309 10.32 -11.63 -15.94
N ILE A 310 10.36 -12.38 -17.04
CA ILE A 310 10.65 -13.82 -17.05
C ILE A 310 12.08 -14.07 -16.53
N SER A 311 13.07 -13.36 -17.07
CA SER A 311 14.47 -13.51 -16.69
C SER A 311 14.70 -13.24 -15.21
N THR A 312 14.08 -12.18 -14.67
CA THR A 312 14.20 -11.84 -13.25
C THR A 312 13.48 -12.84 -12.35
N ALA A 313 12.27 -13.27 -12.71
CA ALA A 313 11.53 -14.28 -11.94
C ALA A 313 12.29 -15.61 -11.87
N THR A 314 12.89 -16.04 -12.99
CA THR A 314 13.72 -17.25 -13.08
C THR A 314 14.95 -17.18 -12.17
N ARG A 315 15.69 -16.06 -12.20
CA ARG A 315 16.83 -15.85 -11.28
C ARG A 315 16.39 -15.86 -9.81
N LEU A 316 15.26 -15.23 -9.49
CA LEU A 316 14.73 -15.22 -8.12
C LEU A 316 14.35 -16.61 -7.64
N GLU A 317 13.65 -17.40 -8.46
CA GLU A 317 13.28 -18.79 -8.10
C GLU A 317 14.50 -19.66 -7.84
N ARG A 318 15.58 -19.46 -8.62
CA ARG A 318 16.86 -20.15 -8.40
C ARG A 318 17.43 -19.79 -7.02
N ASP A 319 17.56 -18.50 -6.74
CA ASP A 319 18.17 -18.01 -5.50
C ASP A 319 17.34 -18.39 -4.25
N LEU A 320 16.01 -18.53 -4.38
CA LEU A 320 15.11 -18.86 -3.26
C LEU A 320 15.12 -20.34 -2.85
N GLN A 321 15.54 -21.24 -3.73
CA GLN A 321 15.52 -22.68 -3.46
C GLN A 321 16.87 -23.33 -3.76
N PRO A 322 17.99 -22.86 -3.17
CA PRO A 322 19.33 -23.35 -3.50
C PRO A 322 19.46 -24.86 -3.37
N GLY A 323 18.80 -25.49 -2.38
CA GLY A 323 18.80 -26.95 -2.20
C GLY A 323 18.02 -27.76 -3.25
N ARG A 324 17.33 -27.10 -4.20
CA ARG A 324 16.71 -27.73 -5.38
C ARG A 324 17.66 -27.73 -6.59
N TRP A 325 18.71 -26.90 -6.59
CA TRP A 325 19.60 -26.68 -7.74
C TRP A 325 21.02 -27.15 -7.40
N ASP A 326 21.61 -28.02 -8.22
CA ASP A 326 23.05 -28.26 -8.15
C ASP A 326 23.80 -27.00 -8.68
N GLU A 327 25.05 -26.79 -8.24
CA GLU A 327 25.87 -25.60 -8.57
C GLU A 327 26.09 -25.37 -10.09
N ALA A 328 25.65 -26.29 -10.95
CA ALA A 328 25.79 -26.27 -12.40
C ALA A 328 24.47 -26.19 -13.20
N VAL A 329 23.32 -26.01 -12.55
CA VAL A 329 22.02 -26.00 -13.24
C VAL A 329 21.74 -24.65 -13.92
N ALA A 330 21.47 -24.69 -15.23
CA ALA A 330 21.20 -23.50 -16.06
C ALA A 330 19.82 -22.86 -15.76
N ASP A 331 19.69 -21.55 -16.04
CA ASP A 331 18.44 -20.77 -15.88
C ASP A 331 17.22 -21.41 -16.60
N GLU A 332 17.47 -22.25 -17.61
CA GLU A 332 16.47 -23.04 -18.33
C GLU A 332 15.65 -23.96 -17.40
N GLU A 333 16.29 -24.58 -16.40
CA GLU A 333 15.62 -25.49 -15.47
C GLU A 333 14.77 -24.74 -14.44
N ALA A 334 15.26 -23.58 -13.96
CA ALA A 334 14.48 -22.71 -13.09
C ALA A 334 13.22 -22.16 -13.78
N SER A 335 13.34 -21.80 -15.06
CA SER A 335 12.19 -21.43 -15.89
C SER A 335 11.21 -22.61 -16.06
N PHE A 336 11.71 -23.84 -16.23
CA PHE A 336 10.87 -25.04 -16.29
C PHE A 336 10.13 -25.32 -14.97
N VAL A 337 10.73 -25.02 -13.82
CA VAL A 337 10.07 -25.14 -12.51
C VAL A 337 8.93 -24.14 -12.33
N LEU A 338 9.09 -22.91 -12.81
CA LEU A 338 7.99 -21.95 -12.89
C LEU A 338 6.95 -22.35 -13.96
N GLY A 339 7.32 -23.28 -14.84
CA GLY A 339 6.59 -23.74 -16.01
C GLY A 339 6.61 -22.68 -17.10
N SER A 340 7.66 -22.71 -17.93
CA SER A 340 8.00 -21.68 -18.92
C SER A 340 6.81 -21.09 -19.68
N GLU A 341 5.90 -21.92 -20.20
CA GLU A 341 4.68 -21.46 -20.89
C GLU A 341 3.73 -20.68 -19.96
N LYS A 342 3.52 -21.18 -18.73
CA LYS A 342 2.66 -20.53 -17.72
C LYS A 342 3.31 -19.30 -17.11
N LEU A 343 4.62 -19.28 -16.95
CA LEU A 343 5.35 -18.09 -16.54
C LEU A 343 5.12 -16.94 -17.52
N GLN A 344 5.17 -17.21 -18.82
CA GLN A 344 4.84 -16.24 -19.86
C GLN A 344 3.35 -15.83 -19.82
N GLU A 345 2.42 -16.78 -19.65
CA GLU A 345 0.97 -16.51 -19.50
C GLU A 345 0.70 -15.58 -18.30
N VAL A 346 1.34 -15.83 -17.16
CA VAL A 346 1.18 -15.03 -15.93
C VAL A 346 1.83 -13.66 -16.08
N ALA A 347 3.02 -13.56 -16.66
CA ALA A 347 3.66 -12.28 -16.94
C ALA A 347 2.75 -11.39 -17.81
N GLN A 348 2.20 -11.96 -18.89
CA GLN A 348 1.23 -11.27 -19.73
C GLN A 348 -0.03 -10.84 -18.96
N LYS A 349 -0.58 -11.74 -18.13
CA LYS A 349 -1.75 -11.45 -17.32
C LYS A 349 -1.53 -10.27 -16.36
N LEU A 350 -0.35 -10.16 -15.77
CA LEU A 350 0.01 -9.06 -14.87
C LEU A 350 0.21 -7.73 -15.60
N MET A 351 0.73 -7.74 -16.84
CA MET A 351 0.75 -6.55 -17.69
C MET A 351 -0.67 -6.06 -18.02
N ASP A 352 -1.57 -6.98 -18.40
CA ASP A 352 -2.96 -6.64 -18.72
C ASP A 352 -3.71 -6.15 -17.47
N HIS A 353 -3.42 -6.75 -16.31
CA HIS A 353 -3.97 -6.34 -15.02
C HIS A 353 -3.50 -4.94 -14.62
N HIS A 354 -2.21 -4.63 -14.78
CA HIS A 354 -1.65 -3.30 -14.57
C HIS A 354 -2.37 -2.26 -15.42
N ALA A 355 -2.48 -2.48 -16.74
CA ALA A 355 -3.16 -1.57 -17.64
C ALA A 355 -4.62 -1.33 -17.22
N LYS A 356 -5.34 -2.40 -16.84
CA LYS A 356 -6.73 -2.31 -16.37
C LYS A 356 -6.83 -1.51 -15.08
N MET A 357 -5.99 -1.80 -14.08
CA MET A 357 -5.96 -1.09 -12.81
C MET A 357 -5.64 0.39 -13.00
N THR A 358 -4.60 0.71 -13.77
CA THR A 358 -4.22 2.09 -14.07
C THR A 358 -5.36 2.86 -14.74
N ASN A 359 -6.07 2.25 -15.70
CA ASN A 359 -7.23 2.88 -16.33
C ASN A 359 -8.37 3.16 -15.35
N ILE A 360 -8.71 2.22 -14.46
CA ILE A 360 -9.77 2.42 -13.46
C ILE A 360 -9.45 3.62 -12.56
N PHE A 361 -8.20 3.75 -12.10
CA PHE A 361 -7.79 4.87 -11.26
C PHE A 361 -7.76 6.20 -12.04
N LYS A 362 -7.28 6.21 -13.29
CA LYS A 362 -7.32 7.41 -14.16
C LYS A 362 -8.76 7.88 -14.39
N GLU A 363 -9.68 6.97 -14.68
CA GLU A 363 -11.10 7.29 -14.84
C GLU A 363 -11.72 7.80 -13.53
N MET A 364 -11.45 7.14 -12.40
CA MET A 364 -11.93 7.56 -11.09
C MET A 364 -11.48 8.99 -10.75
N TYR A 365 -10.18 9.27 -10.89
CA TYR A 365 -9.67 10.61 -10.57
C TYR A 365 -10.10 11.65 -11.59
N GLY A 366 -10.20 11.30 -12.86
CA GLY A 366 -10.76 12.17 -13.90
C GLY A 366 -12.20 12.57 -13.56
N ASP A 367 -13.03 11.59 -13.20
CA ASP A 367 -14.41 11.84 -12.82
C ASP A 367 -14.52 12.70 -11.56
N VAL A 368 -13.72 12.42 -10.53
CA VAL A 368 -13.69 13.22 -9.29
C VAL A 368 -13.21 14.65 -9.56
N ARG A 369 -12.17 14.82 -10.37
CA ARG A 369 -11.55 16.11 -10.69
C ARG A 369 -12.51 17.00 -11.48
N TYR A 370 -13.09 16.47 -12.55
CA TYR A 370 -13.87 17.23 -13.52
C TYR A 370 -15.38 17.18 -13.25
N GLY A 371 -15.85 16.31 -12.35
CA GLY A 371 -17.26 16.13 -12.04
C GLY A 371 -18.05 15.61 -13.23
N LEU A 372 -17.59 14.49 -13.82
CA LEU A 372 -18.19 13.92 -15.04
C LEU A 372 -19.46 13.10 -14.73
N THR A 373 -19.69 12.73 -13.47
CA THR A 373 -20.90 12.06 -12.97
C THR A 373 -21.87 13.01 -12.29
N ASP A 374 -23.17 12.72 -12.43
CA ASP A 374 -24.30 13.48 -11.85
C ASP A 374 -24.46 13.29 -10.33
N VAL A 375 -23.40 12.91 -9.61
CA VAL A 375 -23.47 12.72 -8.16
C VAL A 375 -23.62 14.08 -7.46
N PRO A 376 -24.62 14.25 -6.58
CA PRO A 376 -24.80 15.49 -5.82
C PRO A 376 -23.55 15.92 -5.05
N LYS A 377 -23.41 17.25 -4.86
CA LYS A 377 -22.26 17.88 -4.21
C LYS A 377 -22.09 17.54 -2.71
N ASP A 378 -23.03 16.85 -2.09
CA ASP A 378 -22.99 16.45 -0.67
C ASP A 378 -22.70 14.94 -0.51
N SER A 379 -22.29 14.26 -1.57
CA SER A 379 -22.16 12.81 -1.64
C SER A 379 -20.87 12.36 -2.33
N CYS A 380 -19.75 13.05 -2.15
CA CYS A 380 -18.52 12.78 -2.92
C CYS A 380 -17.98 11.35 -2.83
N PHE A 381 -18.15 10.67 -1.70
CA PHE A 381 -17.72 9.28 -1.56
C PHE A 381 -18.50 8.32 -2.49
N LEU A 382 -19.70 8.71 -2.95
CA LEU A 382 -20.45 7.94 -3.95
C LEU A 382 -19.86 8.08 -5.36
N ARG A 383 -19.08 9.13 -5.65
CA ARG A 383 -18.43 9.30 -6.96
C ARG A 383 -17.39 8.22 -7.23
N SER A 384 -16.52 7.95 -6.25
CA SER A 384 -15.49 6.92 -6.39
C SER A 384 -15.98 5.51 -6.13
N ARG A 385 -17.13 5.32 -5.46
CA ARG A 385 -17.61 3.99 -5.06
C ARG A 385 -17.70 2.98 -6.22
N PRO A 386 -18.30 3.29 -7.38
CA PRO A 386 -18.36 2.35 -8.50
C PRO A 386 -16.99 1.91 -9.00
N TYR A 387 -16.00 2.81 -8.98
CA TYR A 387 -14.62 2.53 -9.37
C TYR A 387 -13.91 1.67 -8.33
N LEU A 388 -14.10 1.94 -7.04
CA LEU A 388 -13.56 1.11 -5.96
C LEU A 388 -14.14 -0.31 -6.00
N ASP A 389 -15.44 -0.45 -6.29
CA ASP A 389 -16.05 -1.78 -6.52
C ASP A 389 -15.43 -2.48 -7.75
N LEU A 390 -15.09 -1.72 -8.80
CA LEU A 390 -14.43 -2.25 -9.99
C LEU A 390 -12.97 -2.67 -9.71
N VAL A 391 -12.25 -1.93 -8.87
CA VAL A 391 -10.93 -2.29 -8.35
C VAL A 391 -11.02 -3.61 -7.58
N GLU A 392 -11.95 -3.72 -6.63
CA GLU A 392 -12.13 -4.92 -5.81
C GLU A 392 -12.47 -6.15 -6.68
N ARG A 393 -13.38 -6.00 -7.65
CA ARG A 393 -13.69 -7.05 -8.62
C ARG A 393 -12.47 -7.43 -9.47
N THR A 394 -11.70 -6.45 -9.94
CA THR A 394 -10.52 -6.69 -10.79
C THR A 394 -9.42 -7.42 -10.03
N MET A 395 -9.19 -7.08 -8.76
CA MET A 395 -8.29 -7.81 -7.88
C MET A 395 -8.77 -9.23 -7.59
N SER A 396 -10.07 -9.38 -7.28
CA SER A 396 -10.66 -10.70 -7.00
C SER A 396 -10.53 -11.65 -8.19
N GLN A 397 -10.76 -11.15 -9.41
CA GLN A 397 -10.56 -11.91 -10.66
C GLN A 397 -9.12 -12.34 -10.86
N LEU A 398 -8.14 -11.48 -10.54
CA LEU A 398 -6.72 -11.84 -10.62
C LEU A 398 -6.38 -12.95 -9.61
N VAL A 399 -6.82 -12.80 -8.36
CA VAL A 399 -6.57 -13.77 -7.29
C VAL A 399 -7.19 -15.13 -7.61
N GLU A 400 -8.46 -15.13 -8.05
CA GLU A 400 -9.16 -16.34 -8.44
C GLU A 400 -8.43 -17.04 -9.58
N TRP A 401 -8.11 -16.30 -10.66
CA TRP A 401 -7.40 -16.85 -11.82
C TRP A 401 -6.02 -17.43 -11.47
N GLY A 402 -5.22 -16.70 -10.68
CA GLY A 402 -3.86 -17.11 -10.30
C GLY A 402 -3.81 -18.30 -9.34
N SER A 403 -4.88 -18.50 -8.57
CA SER A 403 -4.97 -19.60 -7.59
C SER A 403 -5.42 -20.94 -8.18
N VAL A 404 -5.85 -20.97 -9.46
CA VAL A 404 -6.28 -22.21 -10.13
C VAL A 404 -5.09 -23.11 -10.42
N ARG A 405 -5.09 -24.31 -9.85
CA ARG A 405 -4.16 -25.39 -10.22
C ARG A 405 -4.79 -26.27 -11.30
N PRO A 406 -4.01 -26.71 -12.31
CA PRO A 406 -4.46 -27.74 -13.24
C PRO A 406 -4.91 -28.97 -12.44
N SER A 407 -6.05 -29.57 -12.81
CA SER A 407 -6.39 -30.90 -12.32
C SER A 407 -5.27 -31.88 -12.70
N PRO A 408 -4.91 -32.84 -11.85
CA PRO A 408 -4.01 -33.91 -12.26
C PRO A 408 -4.59 -34.50 -13.54
N ALA A 409 -3.80 -34.59 -14.61
CA ALA A 409 -4.19 -35.36 -15.77
C ALA A 409 -4.56 -36.74 -15.24
N VAL A 410 -5.81 -37.17 -15.46
CA VAL A 410 -6.21 -38.54 -15.18
C VAL A 410 -5.28 -39.39 -16.04
N ALA A 411 -4.34 -40.09 -15.40
CA ALA A 411 -3.56 -41.10 -16.08
C ALA A 411 -4.57 -42.11 -16.62
N VAL A 412 -4.79 -42.09 -17.94
CA VAL A 412 -5.54 -43.14 -18.62
C VAL A 412 -4.58 -44.31 -18.76
N ASP A 413 -4.30 -44.97 -17.64
CA ASP A 413 -3.74 -46.31 -17.63
C ASP A 413 -4.87 -47.27 -17.30
N GLY A 414 -5.27 -48.03 -18.32
CA GLY A 414 -6.18 -49.14 -18.14
C GLY A 414 -5.49 -50.25 -17.35
N ALA A 415 -5.97 -50.53 -16.14
CA ALA A 415 -6.20 -51.89 -15.65
C ALA A 415 -6.68 -51.90 -14.18
N ALA A 416 -7.65 -52.77 -13.94
CA ALA A 416 -7.99 -53.48 -12.71
C ALA A 416 -8.68 -52.71 -11.56
N ALA A 417 -9.93 -53.14 -11.38
CA ALA A 417 -10.83 -52.88 -10.28
C ALA A 417 -10.23 -53.15 -8.88
N GLY A 418 -10.62 -52.30 -7.93
CA GLY A 418 -10.45 -52.53 -6.49
C GLY A 418 -11.18 -51.44 -5.71
N GLY A 419 -12.36 -51.76 -5.16
CA GLY A 419 -13.23 -50.81 -4.48
C GLY A 419 -12.67 -50.27 -3.16
N GLY A 420 -13.02 -49.03 -2.84
CA GLY A 420 -12.71 -48.40 -1.55
C GLY A 420 -13.37 -47.02 -1.44
N GLN A 421 -14.15 -46.83 -0.38
CA GLN A 421 -15.13 -45.76 -0.17
C GLN A 421 -14.55 -44.33 -0.14
N ALA A 422 -15.34 -43.40 -0.67
CA ALA A 422 -15.12 -41.97 -0.63
C ALA A 422 -15.38 -41.37 0.77
N ALA A 423 -14.45 -40.55 1.25
CA ALA A 423 -14.69 -39.60 2.34
C ALA A 423 -14.34 -38.18 1.84
N ALA A 424 -15.37 -37.38 1.63
CA ALA A 424 -15.26 -35.98 1.25
C ALA A 424 -14.78 -35.13 2.44
N ALA A 425 -13.60 -34.51 2.31
CA ALA A 425 -13.14 -33.49 3.24
C ALA A 425 -13.29 -32.11 2.59
N ALA A 426 -14.21 -31.31 3.12
CA ALA A 426 -14.47 -29.93 2.71
C ALA A 426 -13.21 -29.08 2.88
N SER A 427 -12.75 -28.47 1.79
CA SER A 427 -11.69 -27.47 1.79
C SER A 427 -12.20 -26.20 2.47
N ARG A 428 -11.57 -25.84 3.58
CA ARG A 428 -11.71 -24.52 4.20
C ARG A 428 -10.79 -23.55 3.46
N THR A 429 -11.40 -22.57 2.82
CA THR A 429 -10.76 -21.38 2.26
C THR A 429 -9.99 -20.62 3.35
N PRO A 430 -8.71 -20.25 3.16
CA PRO A 430 -8.06 -19.28 4.03
C PRO A 430 -8.55 -17.87 3.66
N SER A 431 -9.02 -17.12 4.66
CA SER A 431 -9.35 -15.70 4.51
C SER A 431 -8.07 -14.87 4.29
N SER A 432 -7.82 -14.44 3.06
CA SER A 432 -6.84 -13.40 2.75
C SER A 432 -7.46 -12.04 3.02
N GLY A 433 -7.09 -11.43 4.14
CA GLY A 433 -7.45 -10.07 4.49
C GLY A 433 -6.69 -9.04 3.64
N PHE A 434 -7.21 -8.74 2.46
CA PHE A 434 -6.93 -7.47 1.78
C PHE A 434 -7.89 -6.42 2.35
N GLY A 435 -7.51 -5.85 3.49
CA GLY A 435 -8.16 -4.69 4.08
C GLY A 435 -7.34 -3.44 3.77
N GLY A 436 -7.56 -2.85 2.60
CA GLY A 436 -7.43 -1.40 2.49
C GLY A 436 -8.35 -0.77 3.54
N ALA A 437 -7.90 0.30 4.19
CA ALA A 437 -8.66 0.99 5.24
C ALA A 437 -9.93 1.62 4.63
N ALA A 438 -10.96 0.80 4.44
CA ALA A 438 -12.31 1.21 4.12
C ALA A 438 -13.10 1.39 5.42
N ALA A 439 -13.87 2.48 5.45
CA ALA A 439 -14.67 2.99 6.55
C ALA A 439 -15.34 1.93 7.43
N ALA A 440 -15.18 2.07 8.75
CA ALA A 440 -15.92 1.31 9.73
C ALA A 440 -17.40 1.74 9.74
N SER A 441 -18.29 0.92 9.22
CA SER A 441 -19.74 1.06 9.47
C SER A 441 -20.12 0.56 10.87
N PRO A 442 -21.09 1.22 11.56
CA PRO A 442 -21.43 0.91 12.95
C PRO A 442 -22.26 -0.38 13.07
N LYS A 443 -21.85 -1.28 13.96
CA LYS A 443 -22.63 -2.47 14.33
C LYS A 443 -23.93 -2.07 15.03
N LYS A 444 -25.08 -2.49 14.49
CA LYS A 444 -26.37 -2.47 15.18
C LYS A 444 -26.33 -3.37 16.42
N GLY A 445 -26.69 -2.80 17.57
CA GLY A 445 -26.88 -3.52 18.82
C GLY A 445 -28.15 -4.37 18.83
N GLY A 446 -28.11 -5.47 19.59
CA GLY A 446 -29.26 -6.30 19.88
C GLY A 446 -28.87 -7.50 20.74
N GLY A 447 -28.95 -7.37 22.06
CA GLY A 447 -28.63 -8.44 23.00
C GLY A 447 -29.04 -8.12 24.43
N ALA A 448 -30.31 -8.34 24.73
CA ALA A 448 -30.91 -8.15 26.05
C ALA A 448 -30.22 -9.02 27.12
N LYS A 449 -29.73 -8.39 28.20
CA LYS A 449 -29.25 -9.08 29.41
C LYS A 449 -30.44 -9.56 30.25
N LYS A 450 -30.67 -10.88 30.31
CA LYS A 450 -31.46 -11.50 31.38
C LYS A 450 -30.63 -11.57 32.67
N LYS A 451 -31.06 -10.84 33.70
CA LYS A 451 -30.63 -11.03 35.09
C LYS A 451 -31.02 -12.44 35.55
N LYS A 452 -30.07 -13.22 36.08
CA LYS A 452 -30.36 -14.37 36.96
C LYS A 452 -29.93 -14.01 38.38
N SER A 453 -30.92 -13.96 39.26
CA SER A 453 -30.78 -13.99 40.71
C SER A 453 -30.15 -15.30 41.16
N LYS A 454 -29.24 -15.25 42.14
CA LYS A 454 -29.06 -16.35 43.08
C LYS A 454 -29.13 -15.81 44.50
N LYS A 455 -30.21 -16.20 45.17
CA LYS A 455 -30.30 -16.34 46.63
C LYS A 455 -29.40 -17.50 47.05
N LYS A 456 -28.50 -17.24 47.99
CA LYS A 456 -28.43 -17.82 49.34
C LYS A 456 -27.03 -17.56 49.88
#